data_AF-E6X1C7-F1
#
_entry.id   AF-E6X1C7-F1
#
_cell.length_a   1.000
_cell.length_b   1.000
_cell.length_c   1.000
_cell.angle_alpha   90.00
_cell.angle_beta   90.00
_cell.angle_gamma   90.00
#
_symmetry.space_group_name_H-M   'P 1'
#
loop_
_entity.id
_entity.type
_entity.pdbx_description
1 polymer ?
#
loop_
_entity_poly.entity_id
_entity_poly.type
_entity_poly.pdbx_seq_one_letter_code
_entity_poly.pdbx_strand_id
1 'polypeptide(L)'
;MKKTMLVSAMALLLTACAPSPEAPDGHREHTPTGQRAHSAKQYEDLGVRYITGDGVPIDGYKAVSYLERACSMGRASACNGAAFIFADAEGGVKQDYRKALDYWSRACRLGDRTGCANYDLAQDKLRELRASH
;
A
#
# COMPACT_ATOMS: atom_id res chain seq x y z
N MET A 1 -13.23 75.96 -4.30
CA MET A 1 -11.76 75.96 -4.20
C MET A 1 -11.33 75.02 -3.08
N LYS A 2 -10.83 73.83 -3.42
CA LYS A 2 -9.72 73.09 -2.80
C LYS A 2 -9.60 71.74 -3.52
N LYS A 3 -8.55 71.64 -4.33
CA LYS A 3 -7.98 70.44 -4.93
C LYS A 3 -7.43 69.55 -3.82
N THR A 4 -7.62 68.24 -3.91
CA THR A 4 -6.82 67.11 -3.36
C THR A 4 -7.75 65.91 -3.23
N MET A 5 -7.45 64.67 -3.64
CA MET A 5 -6.23 64.08 -4.16
C MET A 5 -6.56 62.67 -4.71
N LEU A 6 -5.82 62.28 -5.75
CA LEU A 6 -5.31 60.92 -6.00
C LEU A 6 -6.29 59.80 -6.37
N VAL A 7 -6.42 59.67 -7.69
CA VAL A 7 -6.38 58.43 -8.47
C VAL A 7 -5.43 57.39 -7.86
N SER A 8 -5.93 56.19 -7.60
CA SER A 8 -5.15 54.96 -7.82
C SER A 8 -6.12 53.78 -8.03
N ALA A 9 -6.54 53.62 -9.29
CA ALA A 9 -7.08 52.37 -9.78
C ALA A 9 -5.89 51.42 -9.99
N MET A 10 -5.60 50.57 -9.02
CA MET A 10 -4.74 49.40 -9.23
C MET A 10 -5.59 48.29 -9.82
N ALA A 11 -5.63 48.32 -11.15
CA ALA A 11 -5.94 47.22 -12.02
C ALA A 11 -5.01 46.02 -11.75
N LEU A 12 -5.60 44.81 -11.79
CA LEU A 12 -4.99 43.50 -12.07
C LEU A 12 -3.74 43.14 -11.24
N LEU A 13 -3.77 42.10 -10.42
CA LEU A 13 -3.79 40.71 -10.88
C LEU A 13 -4.36 39.80 -9.78
N LEU A 14 -5.53 39.22 -10.04
CA LEU A 14 -5.94 37.98 -9.39
C LEU A 14 -5.02 36.87 -9.91
N THR A 15 -3.84 36.71 -9.32
CA THR A 15 -3.11 35.44 -9.42
C THR A 15 -3.83 34.43 -8.56
N ALA A 16 -4.84 33.79 -9.17
CA ALA A 16 -5.32 32.49 -8.76
C ALA A 16 -4.15 31.51 -8.79
N CYS A 17 -3.51 31.29 -7.64
CA CYS A 17 -2.67 30.13 -7.45
C CYS A 17 -3.61 28.97 -7.10
N ALA A 18 -4.14 28.31 -8.12
CA ALA A 18 -4.74 27.01 -7.96
C ALA A 18 -3.60 26.02 -7.64
N PRO A 19 -3.61 25.31 -6.49
CA PRO A 19 -2.79 24.11 -6.38
C PRO A 19 -3.35 23.08 -7.36
N SER A 20 -2.52 22.72 -8.34
CA SER A 20 -2.76 21.57 -9.20
C SER A 20 -2.83 20.29 -8.34
N PRO A 21 -3.54 19.24 -8.78
CA PRO A 21 -3.63 17.99 -8.04
C PRO A 21 -2.26 17.30 -8.07
N GLU A 22 -1.46 17.53 -7.03
CA GLU A 22 -0.26 16.75 -6.78
C GLU A 22 -0.68 15.29 -6.58
N ALA A 23 -0.08 14.42 -7.39
CA ALA A 23 -0.16 12.97 -7.25
C ALA A 23 0.12 12.57 -5.78
N PRO A 24 -0.38 11.42 -5.30
CA PRO A 24 -0.16 11.04 -3.90
C PRO A 24 1.32 10.76 -3.66
N ASP A 25 2.04 11.79 -3.26
CA ASP A 25 3.40 11.71 -2.74
C ASP A 25 3.38 10.89 -1.47
N GLY A 26 4.08 9.76 -1.54
CA GLY A 26 4.36 8.93 -0.39
C GLY A 26 5.04 9.75 0.69
N HIS A 27 4.59 9.51 1.93
CA HIS A 27 5.31 9.77 3.18
C HIS A 27 5.19 11.18 3.79
N ARG A 28 4.15 11.36 4.62
CA ARG A 28 4.34 11.60 6.07
C ARG A 28 2.99 11.60 6.80
N GLU A 29 2.71 10.53 7.54
CA GLU A 29 1.80 10.64 8.67
C GLU A 29 2.48 11.51 9.74
N HIS A 30 2.04 12.76 9.87
CA HIS A 30 2.35 13.58 11.05
C HIS A 30 1.44 13.13 12.19
N THR A 31 1.89 12.19 13.02
CA THR A 31 1.23 11.88 14.28
C THR A 31 1.70 12.89 15.36
N PRO A 32 0.81 13.50 16.17
CA PRO A 32 1.17 14.54 17.13
C PRO A 32 1.83 14.02 18.42
N THR A 33 2.26 12.75 18.44
CA THR A 33 2.92 12.12 19.57
C THR A 33 4.24 11.54 19.06
N GLY A 34 5.34 11.73 19.79
CA GLY A 34 6.72 11.45 19.35
C GLY A 34 7.09 9.99 19.07
N GLN A 35 6.22 9.22 18.42
CA GLN A 35 6.49 7.89 17.89
C GLN A 35 7.15 8.05 16.51
N ARG A 36 8.25 7.34 16.29
CA ARG A 36 8.87 7.26 14.96
C ARG A 36 7.93 6.50 14.05
N ALA A 37 7.45 7.13 12.98
CA ALA A 37 6.69 6.44 11.95
C ALA A 37 7.51 5.27 11.41
N HIS A 38 6.91 4.08 11.36
CA HIS A 38 7.56 2.90 10.80
C HIS A 38 7.66 3.02 9.27
N SER A 39 8.81 2.64 8.70
CA SER A 39 8.99 2.56 7.25
C SER A 39 8.33 1.31 6.66
N ALA A 40 8.13 1.31 5.34
CA ALA A 40 7.58 0.14 4.64
C ALA A 40 8.41 -1.13 4.88
N LYS A 41 9.74 -1.00 4.97
CA LYS A 41 10.62 -2.12 5.32
C LYS A 41 10.38 -2.62 6.74
N GLN A 42 10.23 -1.72 7.71
CA GLN A 42 9.99 -2.13 9.10
C GLN A 42 8.65 -2.86 9.26
N TYR A 43 7.63 -2.44 8.53
CA TYR A 43 6.36 -3.17 8.49
C TYR A 43 6.50 -4.55 7.83
N GLU A 44 7.24 -4.67 6.73
CA GLU A 44 7.49 -5.98 6.15
C GLU A 44 8.26 -6.89 7.11
N ASP A 45 9.33 -6.39 7.75
CA ASP A 45 10.10 -7.15 8.72
C ASP A 45 9.20 -7.66 9.86
N LEU A 46 8.28 -6.83 10.38
CA LEU A 46 7.29 -7.26 11.38
C LEU A 46 6.37 -8.35 10.85
N GLY A 47 5.88 -8.21 9.62
CA GLY A 47 5.06 -9.22 8.97
C GLY A 47 5.76 -10.56 8.85
N VAL A 48 7.02 -10.55 8.40
CA VAL A 48 7.87 -11.75 8.30
C VAL A 48 8.07 -12.40 9.67
N ARG A 49 8.33 -11.62 10.72
CA ARG A 49 8.50 -12.18 12.07
C ARG A 49 7.25 -12.94 12.55
N TYR A 50 6.06 -12.46 12.22
CA TYR A 50 4.81 -13.15 12.55
C TYR A 50 4.56 -14.42 11.74
N ILE A 51 5.19 -14.58 10.56
CA ILE A 51 5.07 -15.82 9.78
C ILE A 51 6.17 -16.82 10.12
N THR A 52 7.38 -16.35 10.42
CA THR A 52 8.52 -17.21 10.81
C THR A 52 8.55 -17.57 12.29
N GLY A 53 7.82 -16.82 13.13
CA GLY A 53 7.83 -16.99 14.58
C GLY A 53 9.05 -16.40 15.29
N ASP A 54 9.74 -15.43 14.68
CA ASP A 54 10.96 -14.84 15.24
C ASP A 54 10.66 -13.87 16.41
N GLY A 55 10.75 -14.42 17.62
CA GLY A 55 10.51 -13.70 18.87
C GLY A 55 9.03 -13.36 19.12
N VAL A 56 8.11 -13.88 18.31
CA VAL A 56 6.66 -13.77 18.47
C VAL A 56 5.98 -15.09 18.06
N PRO A 57 4.82 -15.45 18.64
CA PRO A 57 4.06 -16.60 18.15
C PRO A 57 3.63 -16.39 16.68
N ILE A 58 3.63 -17.48 15.91
CA ILE A 58 3.17 -17.46 14.51
C ILE A 58 1.70 -17.03 14.47
N ASP A 59 1.40 -16.02 13.65
CA ASP A 59 0.06 -15.47 13.45
C ASP A 59 -0.05 -14.87 12.04
N GLY A 60 -0.64 -15.63 11.12
CA GLY A 60 -0.76 -15.23 9.72
C GLY A 60 -1.65 -14.00 9.54
N TYR A 61 -2.67 -13.79 10.39
CA TYR A 61 -3.53 -12.60 10.30
C TYR A 61 -2.78 -11.33 10.70
N LYS A 62 -1.95 -11.39 11.74
CA LYS A 62 -1.05 -10.28 12.09
C LYS A 62 0.00 -10.06 11.01
N ALA A 63 0.59 -11.13 10.48
CA ALA A 63 1.56 -11.04 9.38
C ALA A 63 0.97 -10.28 8.18
N VAL A 64 -0.22 -10.69 7.71
CA VAL A 64 -0.95 -10.01 6.62
C VAL A 64 -1.22 -8.54 6.95
N SER A 65 -1.64 -8.21 8.17
CA SER A 65 -1.91 -6.81 8.57
C SER A 65 -0.67 -5.91 8.45
N TYR A 66 0.50 -6.39 8.86
CA TYR A 66 1.74 -5.63 8.71
C TYR A 66 2.23 -5.58 7.26
N LEU A 67 2.14 -6.69 6.53
CA LEU A 67 2.51 -6.76 5.12
C LEU A 67 1.61 -5.88 4.26
N GLU A 68 0.32 -5.76 4.58
CA GLU A 68 -0.62 -4.87 3.90
C GLU A 68 -0.24 -3.40 4.06
N ARG A 69 0.22 -2.99 5.25
CA ARG A 69 0.74 -1.63 5.45
C ARG A 69 1.98 -1.38 4.61
N ALA A 70 2.95 -2.30 4.62
CA ALA A 70 4.14 -2.21 3.79
C ALA A 70 3.81 -2.17 2.28
N CYS A 71 2.90 -3.03 1.83
CA CYS A 71 2.40 -3.09 0.46
C CYS A 71 1.75 -1.76 0.05
N SER A 72 0.92 -1.18 0.91
CA SER A 72 0.28 0.13 0.68
C SER A 72 1.27 1.28 0.62
N MET A 73 2.45 1.13 1.22
CA MET A 73 3.58 2.08 1.11
C MET A 73 4.46 1.80 -0.12
N GLY A 74 4.04 0.97 -1.07
CA GLY A 74 4.73 0.69 -2.32
C GLY A 74 5.76 -0.43 -2.26
N ARG A 75 5.85 -1.18 -1.15
CA ARG A 75 6.78 -2.31 -1.03
C ARG A 75 6.16 -3.58 -1.65
N ALA A 76 6.42 -3.79 -2.93
CA ALA A 76 5.84 -4.88 -3.70
C ALA A 76 6.13 -6.29 -3.13
N SER A 77 7.31 -6.49 -2.53
CA SER A 77 7.67 -7.74 -1.84
C SER A 77 6.74 -8.07 -0.67
N ALA A 78 6.23 -7.06 0.03
CA ALA A 78 5.26 -7.25 1.10
C ALA A 78 3.89 -7.67 0.56
N CYS A 79 3.48 -7.12 -0.59
CA CYS A 79 2.28 -7.57 -1.29
C CYS A 79 2.41 -9.07 -1.65
N ASN A 80 3.56 -9.50 -2.18
CA ASN A 80 3.82 -10.92 -2.45
C ASN A 80 3.71 -11.77 -1.18
N GLY A 81 4.33 -11.33 -0.07
CA GLY A 81 4.27 -12.06 1.19
C GLY A 81 2.83 -12.26 1.67
N ALA A 82 1.99 -11.21 1.61
CA ALA A 82 0.59 -11.32 1.98
C ALA A 82 -0.19 -12.26 1.05
N ALA A 83 0.13 -12.27 -0.25
CA ALA A 83 -0.46 -13.19 -1.21
C ALA A 83 -0.15 -14.65 -0.89
N PHE A 84 1.12 -14.97 -0.57
CA PHE A 84 1.55 -16.31 -0.20
C PHE A 84 0.83 -16.83 1.05
N ILE A 85 0.67 -15.99 2.07
CA ILE A 85 -0.06 -16.38 3.29
C ILE A 85 -1.48 -16.85 2.96
N PHE A 86 -2.19 -16.16 2.05
CA PHE A 86 -3.53 -16.59 1.61
C PHE A 86 -3.49 -17.78 0.64
N ALA A 87 -2.49 -17.87 -0.23
CA ALA A 87 -2.41 -18.96 -1.21
C ALA A 87 -2.06 -20.31 -0.57
N ASP A 88 -1.21 -20.30 0.45
CA ASP A 88 -0.66 -21.50 1.09
C ASP A 88 -1.25 -21.76 2.48
N ALA A 89 -2.23 -20.94 2.91
CA ALA A 89 -2.91 -21.05 4.20
C ALA A 89 -1.96 -21.00 5.41
N GLU A 90 -0.97 -20.11 5.35
CA GLU A 90 0.07 -20.02 6.38
C GLU A 90 -0.43 -19.36 7.67
N GLY A 91 0.16 -19.77 8.79
CA GLY A 91 -0.08 -19.12 10.10
C GLY A 91 -1.53 -19.14 10.57
N GLY A 92 -2.33 -20.13 10.14
CA GLY A 92 -3.74 -20.28 10.53
C GLY A 92 -4.73 -19.45 9.69
N VAL A 93 -4.25 -18.79 8.63
CA VAL A 93 -5.10 -18.13 7.65
C VAL A 93 -5.74 -19.17 6.75
N LYS A 94 -7.05 -19.04 6.45
CA LYS A 94 -7.72 -19.93 5.50
C LYS A 94 -7.24 -19.65 4.08
N GLN A 95 -7.05 -20.72 3.29
CA GLN A 95 -6.71 -20.58 1.89
C GLN A 95 -7.76 -19.72 1.15
N ASP A 96 -7.30 -18.69 0.45
CA ASP A 96 -8.15 -17.79 -0.32
C ASP A 96 -7.40 -17.26 -1.55
N TYR A 97 -7.53 -17.99 -2.66
CA TYR A 97 -6.91 -17.61 -3.93
C TYR A 97 -7.44 -16.27 -4.49
N ARG A 98 -8.66 -15.85 -4.13
CA ARG A 98 -9.16 -14.54 -4.57
C ARG A 98 -8.40 -13.41 -3.88
N LYS A 99 -8.15 -13.54 -2.57
CA LYS A 99 -7.30 -12.57 -1.85
C LYS A 99 -5.87 -12.62 -2.35
N ALA A 100 -5.30 -13.81 -2.52
CA ALA A 100 -3.93 -13.94 -3.04
C ALA A 100 -3.76 -13.23 -4.40
N LEU A 101 -4.73 -13.41 -5.32
CA LEU A 101 -4.75 -12.70 -6.61
C LEU A 101 -4.81 -11.18 -6.47
N ASP A 102 -5.56 -10.63 -5.52
CA ASP A 102 -5.61 -9.18 -5.30
C ASP A 102 -4.23 -8.62 -4.88
N TYR A 103 -3.57 -9.31 -3.95
CA TYR A 103 -2.23 -8.95 -3.50
C TYR A 103 -1.17 -9.10 -4.60
N TRP A 104 -1.16 -10.21 -5.34
CA TRP A 104 -0.24 -10.39 -6.47
C TRP A 104 -0.49 -9.39 -7.60
N SER A 105 -1.75 -9.03 -7.85
CA SER A 105 -2.10 -7.97 -8.80
C SER A 105 -1.52 -6.62 -8.37
N ARG A 106 -1.57 -6.30 -7.07
CA ARG A 106 -0.93 -5.09 -6.51
C ARG A 106 0.59 -5.14 -6.64
N ALA A 107 1.22 -6.27 -6.31
CA ALA A 107 2.66 -6.46 -6.48
C ALA A 107 3.08 -6.21 -7.93
N CYS A 108 2.34 -6.77 -8.89
CA CYS A 108 2.57 -6.57 -10.31
C CYS A 108 2.44 -5.10 -10.74
N ARG A 109 1.41 -4.40 -10.27
CA ARG A 109 1.24 -2.95 -10.54
C ARG A 109 2.37 -2.09 -9.97
N LEU A 110 3.02 -2.54 -8.91
CA LEU A 110 4.20 -1.90 -8.33
C LEU A 110 5.52 -2.27 -9.06
N GLY A 111 5.44 -3.03 -10.17
CA GLY A 111 6.58 -3.40 -10.99
C GLY A 111 7.29 -4.69 -10.57
N ASP A 112 6.74 -5.45 -9.62
CA ASP A 112 7.34 -6.71 -9.22
C ASP A 112 6.97 -7.85 -10.19
N ARG A 113 7.98 -8.28 -10.96
CA ARG A 113 7.82 -9.34 -11.97
C ARG A 113 7.40 -10.68 -11.37
N THR A 114 7.87 -10.99 -10.15
CA THR A 114 7.51 -12.21 -9.44
C THR A 114 6.01 -12.19 -9.09
N GLY A 115 5.49 -11.05 -8.65
CA GLY A 115 4.08 -10.84 -8.39
C GLY A 115 3.22 -10.97 -9.64
N CYS A 116 3.67 -10.47 -10.79
CA CYS A 116 2.99 -10.69 -12.07
C CYS A 116 2.94 -12.20 -12.42
N ALA A 117 4.07 -12.90 -12.34
CA ALA A 117 4.12 -14.32 -12.66
C ALA A 117 3.24 -15.16 -11.72
N ASN A 118 3.25 -14.84 -10.42
CA ASN A 118 2.40 -15.52 -9.44
C ASN A 118 0.92 -15.20 -9.63
N TYR A 119 0.58 -13.98 -10.05
CA TYR A 119 -0.78 -13.61 -10.40
C TYR A 119 -1.33 -14.51 -11.52
N ASP A 120 -0.56 -14.69 -12.60
CA ASP A 120 -0.96 -15.53 -13.73
C ASP A 120 -1.11 -17.00 -13.30
N LEU A 121 -0.12 -17.54 -12.58
CA LEU A 121 -0.16 -18.91 -12.05
C LEU A 121 -1.39 -19.14 -11.14
N ALA A 122 -1.71 -18.16 -10.31
CA ALA A 122 -2.85 -18.25 -9.39
C ALA A 122 -4.20 -18.17 -10.10
N GLN A 123 -4.28 -17.49 -11.25
CA GLN A 123 -5.50 -17.49 -12.06
C GLN A 123 -5.79 -18.88 -12.61
N ASP A 124 -4.77 -19.57 -13.11
CA ASP A 124 -4.90 -20.93 -13.63
C ASP A 124 -5.40 -21.86 -12.53
N LYS A 125 -4.77 -21.81 -11.36
CA LYS A 125 -5.19 -22.62 -10.21
C LYS A 125 -6.61 -22.32 -9.74
N LEU A 126 -7.01 -21.04 -9.71
CA LEU A 126 -8.38 -20.68 -9.35
C LEU A 126 -9.42 -21.18 -10.38
N ARG A 127 -9.06 -21.23 -11.67
CA ARG A 127 -9.92 -21.80 -12.72
C ARG A 127 -10.09 -23.30 -12.54
N GLU A 128 -9.02 -24.03 -12.25
CA GLU A 128 -9.06 -25.47 -11.98
C GLU A 128 -9.93 -25.81 -10.77
N LEU A 129 -9.78 -25.06 -9.68
CA LEU A 129 -10.60 -25.24 -8.47
C LEU A 129 -12.08 -25.01 -8.75
N ARG A 130 -12.42 -24.03 -9.58
CA ARG A 130 -13.81 -23.76 -9.99
C ARG A 130 -14.38 -24.80 -10.92
N ALA A 131 -13.56 -25.45 -11.75
CA ALA A 131 -13.99 -26.52 -12.65
C ALA A 131 -14.22 -27.86 -11.92
N SER A 132 -13.73 -27.97 -10.68
CA SER A 132 -13.81 -29.19 -9.86
C SER A 132 -15.03 -29.24 -8.93
N HIS A 133 -15.92 -28.25 -9.00
CA HIS A 133 -17.15 -28.12 -8.21
C HIS A 133 -18.37 -27.98 -9.12
#